data_AF-A0A0R1WW55-F1
#
_entry.id   AF-A0A0R1WW55-F1
#
_cell.length_a   1.000
_cell.length_b   1.000
_cell.length_c   1.000
_cell.angle_alpha   90.00
_cell.angle_beta   90.00
_cell.angle_gamma   90.00
#
_symmetry.space_group_name_H-M   'P 1'
#
loop_
_entity.id
_entity.type
_entity.pdbx_description
1 polymer ?
#
loop_
_entity_poly.entity_id
_entity_poly.type
_entity_poly.pdbx_seq_one_letter_code
_entity_poly.pdbx_strand_id
1 'polypeptide(L)'
;MEERNKNKKYRINSVEYAGTITSGIIKGSYTFWEQASIKDFVGKWECFDFDKTDAYVYIDDIEKELVPPELTDSDRKRFLEYINKYIEKMN
;
A
#
# COMPACT_ATOMS: atom_id res chain seq x y z
N MET A 1 -0.12 19.03 -0.88
CA MET A 1 -1.03 18.35 0.06
C MET A 1 -2.39 19.01 0.08
N GLU A 2 -3.41 18.25 -0.29
CA GLU A 2 -4.83 18.65 -0.25
C GLU A 2 -5.35 18.74 1.20
N GLU A 3 -6.36 19.57 1.44
CA GLU A 3 -6.96 19.76 2.79
C GLU A 3 -7.39 18.44 3.43
N ARG A 4 -7.98 17.53 2.65
CA ARG A 4 -8.45 16.21 3.12
C ARG A 4 -7.34 15.31 3.67
N ASN A 5 -6.08 15.59 3.29
CA ASN A 5 -4.93 14.78 3.66
C ASN A 5 -4.19 15.31 4.90
N LYS A 6 -4.46 16.56 5.33
CA LYS A 6 -3.73 17.21 6.44
C LYS A 6 -3.87 16.50 7.77
N ASN A 7 -5.01 15.85 8.01
CA ASN A 7 -5.30 15.18 9.29
C ASN A 7 -4.99 13.68 9.27
N LYS A 8 -4.42 13.16 8.17
CA LYS A 8 -4.06 11.75 8.05
C LYS A 8 -2.83 11.46 8.90
N LYS A 9 -2.78 10.27 9.50
CA LYS A 9 -1.71 9.90 10.44
C LYS A 9 -0.41 9.48 9.76
N TYR A 10 -0.53 8.91 8.58
CA TYR A 10 0.59 8.34 7.85
C TYR A 10 0.51 8.72 6.38
N ARG A 11 1.68 8.75 5.75
CA ARG A 11 1.79 8.77 4.30
C ARG A 11 2.86 7.81 3.81
N ILE A 12 2.71 7.36 2.57
CA ILE A 12 3.73 6.57 1.86
C ILE A 12 3.78 7.04 0.40
N ASN A 13 4.98 7.10 -0.17
CA ASN A 13 5.11 7.40 -1.59
C ASN A 13 4.42 6.30 -2.41
N SER A 14 3.55 6.69 -3.34
CA SER A 14 2.77 5.74 -4.15
C SER A 14 3.63 4.77 -4.95
N VAL A 15 4.82 5.17 -5.40
CA VAL A 15 5.77 4.31 -6.12
C VAL A 15 6.34 3.23 -5.19
N GLU A 16 6.72 3.61 -3.98
CA GLU A 16 7.22 2.65 -2.99
C GLU A 16 6.12 1.66 -2.57
N TYR A 17 4.88 2.12 -2.44
CA TYR A 17 3.75 1.23 -2.19
C TYR A 17 3.48 0.28 -3.37
N ALA A 18 3.53 0.77 -4.61
CA ALA A 18 3.41 -0.06 -5.82
C ALA A 18 4.50 -1.14 -5.90
N GLY A 19 5.71 -0.82 -5.41
CA GLY A 19 6.85 -1.73 -5.32
C GLY A 19 6.56 -3.01 -4.51
N THR A 20 5.51 -3.05 -3.70
CA THR A 20 5.09 -4.25 -2.96
C THR A 20 4.71 -5.43 -3.87
N ILE A 21 4.18 -5.17 -5.07
CA ILE A 21 3.81 -6.22 -6.03
C ILE A 21 5.04 -6.74 -6.79
N THR A 22 6.01 -5.87 -7.09
CA THR A 22 7.17 -6.21 -7.93
C THR A 22 8.40 -6.65 -7.14
N SER A 23 8.44 -6.40 -5.83
CA SER A 23 9.59 -6.72 -4.96
C SER A 23 9.74 -8.20 -4.59
N GLY A 24 8.80 -9.06 -5.00
CA GLY A 24 8.85 -10.50 -4.70
C GLY A 24 8.68 -10.81 -3.20
N ILE A 25 8.12 -9.89 -2.42
CA ILE A 25 7.81 -10.09 -0.99
C ILE A 25 6.62 -11.02 -0.78
N ILE A 26 5.71 -11.08 -1.76
CA ILE A 26 4.57 -11.98 -1.80
C ILE A 26 5.05 -13.31 -2.40
N LYS A 27 5.12 -14.34 -1.57
CA LYS A 27 5.67 -15.67 -1.92
C LYS A 27 4.68 -16.81 -1.73
N GLY A 28 3.53 -16.55 -1.11
CA GLY A 28 2.46 -17.52 -0.95
C GLY A 28 1.96 -18.06 -2.29
N SER A 29 1.41 -19.27 -2.25
CA SER A 29 0.69 -19.84 -3.38
C SER A 29 -0.75 -19.33 -3.37
N TYR A 30 -0.99 -18.31 -4.18
CA TYR A 30 -2.32 -17.72 -4.36
C TYR A 30 -2.96 -18.28 -5.62
N THR A 31 -4.27 -18.51 -5.58
CA THR A 31 -5.09 -18.74 -6.77
C THR A 31 -5.04 -17.54 -7.70
N PHE A 32 -5.44 -17.73 -8.96
CA PHE A 32 -5.54 -16.64 -9.93
C PHE A 32 -6.40 -15.48 -9.42
N TRP A 33 -7.53 -15.79 -8.76
CA TRP A 33 -8.46 -14.77 -8.24
C TRP A 33 -7.90 -14.00 -7.05
N GLU A 34 -7.18 -14.67 -6.15
CA GLU A 34 -6.49 -14.00 -5.04
C GLU A 34 -5.38 -13.09 -5.54
N GLN A 35 -4.59 -13.55 -6.53
CA GLN A 35 -3.55 -12.71 -7.15
C GLN A 35 -4.15 -11.48 -7.83
N ALA A 36 -5.26 -11.64 -8.54
CA ALA A 36 -5.98 -10.53 -9.15
C ALA A 36 -6.51 -9.55 -8.08
N SER A 37 -7.11 -10.05 -7.00
CA SER A 37 -7.61 -9.21 -5.90
C SER A 37 -6.49 -8.42 -5.21
N ILE A 38 -5.36 -9.08 -4.91
CA ILE A 38 -4.17 -8.45 -4.33
C ILE A 38 -3.65 -7.33 -5.24
N LYS A 39 -3.53 -7.62 -6.54
CA LYS A 39 -3.04 -6.64 -7.52
C LYS A 39 -4.01 -5.46 -7.66
N ASP A 40 -5.32 -5.72 -7.74
CA ASP A 40 -6.35 -4.68 -7.78
C ASP A 40 -6.35 -3.84 -6.50
N PHE A 41 -6.13 -4.46 -5.33
CA PHE A 41 -6.04 -3.76 -4.06
C PHE A 41 -4.87 -2.77 -4.07
N VAL A 42 -3.66 -3.22 -4.45
CA VAL A 42 -2.48 -2.34 -4.51
C VAL A 42 -2.64 -1.29 -5.62
N GLY A 43 -3.19 -1.68 -6.76
CA GLY A 43 -3.42 -0.82 -7.92
C GLY A 43 -4.33 0.39 -7.63
N LYS A 44 -5.24 0.30 -6.66
CA LYS A 44 -6.06 1.45 -6.20
C LYS A 44 -5.22 2.63 -5.67
N TRP A 45 -4.02 2.31 -5.19
CA TRP A 45 -3.11 3.27 -4.58
C TRP A 45 -1.97 3.68 -5.51
N GLU A 46 -1.80 2.98 -6.65
CA GLU A 46 -0.89 3.41 -7.71
C GLU A 46 -1.34 4.79 -8.24
N CYS A 47 -0.42 5.75 -8.25
CA CYS A 47 -0.70 7.11 -8.72
C CYS A 47 -0.94 7.12 -10.23
N PHE A 48 -2.16 6.83 -10.66
CA PHE A 48 -2.69 7.23 -11.96
C PHE A 48 -3.59 8.46 -11.88
N ASP A 49 -3.64 9.12 -10.72
CA ASP A 49 -4.36 10.37 -10.52
C ASP A 49 -3.40 11.55 -10.69
N PHE A 50 -3.30 12.05 -11.93
CA PHE A 50 -2.44 13.19 -12.29
C PHE A 50 -2.82 14.48 -11.54
N ASP A 51 -3.99 14.54 -10.90
CA ASP A 51 -4.44 15.68 -10.11
C ASP A 51 -3.89 15.66 -8.67
N LYS A 52 -3.31 14.54 -8.20
CA LYS A 52 -2.70 14.46 -6.86
C LYS A 52 -1.37 15.20 -6.82
N THR A 53 -1.38 16.31 -6.09
CA THR A 53 -0.29 17.29 -6.02
C THR A 53 1.07 16.82 -5.48
N ASP A 54 1.18 15.66 -4.80
CA ASP A 54 2.46 15.23 -4.20
C ASP A 54 2.81 13.73 -4.30
N ALA A 55 2.09 12.93 -5.10
CA ALA A 55 2.36 11.50 -5.33
C ALA A 55 2.39 10.61 -4.07
N TYR A 56 1.84 11.09 -2.94
CA TYR A 56 1.71 10.32 -1.70
C TYR A 56 0.31 9.72 -1.55
N VAL A 57 0.28 8.56 -0.92
CA VAL A 57 -0.90 7.92 -0.34
C VAL A 57 -1.02 8.34 1.12
N TYR A 58 -2.20 8.77 1.55
CA TYR A 58 -2.45 9.26 2.91
C TYR A 58 -3.48 8.39 3.62
N ILE A 59 -3.14 7.88 4.81
CA ILE A 59 -3.88 6.83 5.51
C ILE A 59 -3.91 7.06 7.03
N ASP A 60 -4.94 6.54 7.69
CA ASP A 60 -5.12 6.57 9.14
C ASP A 60 -4.75 5.25 9.81
N ASP A 61 -4.96 4.13 9.12
CA ASP A 61 -4.74 2.78 9.63
C ASP A 61 -4.00 1.94 8.58
N ILE A 62 -2.72 1.70 8.85
CA ILE A 62 -1.81 0.98 7.94
C ILE A 62 -2.38 -0.42 7.61
N GLU A 63 -2.83 -1.15 8.63
CA GLU A 63 -3.22 -2.54 8.44
C GLU A 63 -4.56 -2.66 7.70
N LYS A 64 -5.50 -1.75 7.96
CA LYS A 64 -6.82 -1.78 7.30
C LYS A 64 -6.80 -1.22 5.88
N GLU A 65 -5.96 -0.22 5.61
CA GLU A 65 -6.01 0.51 4.34
C GLU A 65 -4.96 0.02 3.33
N LEU A 66 -3.78 -0.41 3.79
CA LEU A 66 -2.66 -0.75 2.90
C LEU A 66 -2.40 -2.25 2.75
N VAL A 67 -2.94 -3.11 3.58
CA VAL A 67 -2.66 -4.55 3.52
C VAL A 67 -3.78 -5.28 2.79
N PRO A 68 -3.50 -5.95 1.65
CA PRO A 68 -4.49 -6.77 0.98
C PRO A 68 -5.02 -7.88 1.92
N PRO A 69 -6.35 -8.05 2.04
CA PRO A 69 -6.93 -8.99 3.00
C PRO A 69 -6.64 -10.46 2.67
N GLU A 70 -6.37 -10.77 1.40
CA GLU A 70 -6.07 -12.12 0.92
C GLU A 70 -4.68 -12.61 1.33
N LEU A 71 -3.78 -11.72 1.77
CA LEU A 71 -2.43 -12.13 2.14
C LEU A 71 -2.45 -13.16 3.27
N THR A 72 -1.69 -14.24 3.07
CA THR A 72 -1.35 -15.17 4.15
C THR A 72 -0.64 -14.42 5.28
N ASP A 73 -0.71 -14.94 6.51
CA ASP A 73 -0.03 -14.32 7.66
C ASP A 73 1.48 -14.09 7.40
N SER A 74 2.12 -15.00 6.68
CA SER A 74 3.54 -14.90 6.36
C SER A 74 3.84 -13.78 5.35
N ASP A 75 3.00 -13.61 4.34
CA ASP A 75 3.14 -12.52 3.37
C ASP A 75 2.70 -11.19 3.96
N ARG A 76 1.65 -11.16 4.78
CA ARG A 76 1.22 -9.99 5.55
C ARG A 76 2.38 -9.44 6.38
N LYS A 77 3.09 -10.30 7.10
CA LYS A 77 4.27 -9.89 7.87
C LYS A 77 5.37 -9.28 6.98
N ARG A 78 5.73 -9.95 5.88
CA ARG A 78 6.72 -9.43 4.92
C ARG A 78 6.29 -8.12 4.28
N PHE A 79 5.00 -7.99 3.97
CA PHE A 79 4.39 -6.80 3.39
C PHE A 79 4.50 -5.61 4.35
N LEU A 80 4.08 -5.81 5.61
CA LEU A 80 4.22 -4.80 6.66
C LEU A 80 5.67 -4.40 6.91
N GLU A 81 6.59 -5.37 6.98
CA GLU A 81 8.03 -5.11 7.11
C GLU A 81 8.60 -4.30 5.94
N TYR A 82 8.08 -4.50 4.73
CA TYR A 82 8.48 -3.72 3.56
C TYR A 82 7.95 -2.29 3.64
N ILE A 83 6.63 -2.10 3.77
CA ILE A 83 6.04 -0.75 3.74
C ILE A 83 6.48 0.11 4.93
N ASN A 84 6.75 -0.49 6.09
CA ASN A 84 7.24 0.24 7.27
C ASN A 84 8.59 0.92 7.04
N LYS A 85 9.36 0.54 6.02
CA LYS A 85 10.60 1.24 5.62
C LYS A 85 10.33 2.59 4.95
N TYR A 86 9.15 2.76 4.39
CA TYR A 86 8.77 3.90 3.54
C TYR A 86 7.60 4.71 4.11
N ILE A 87 6.90 4.19 5.12
CA ILE A 87 5.84 4.91 5.82
C ILE A 87 6.44 6.07 6.62
N GLU A 88 5.86 7.24 6.44
CA GLU A 88 6.16 8.44 7.20
C GLU A 88 4.97 8.75 8.12
N LYS A 89 5.26 9.01 9.39
CA LYS A 89 4.26 9.51 10.34
C LYS A 89 4.07 11.01 10.15
N MET A 90 2.82 11.45 10.08
CA MET A 90 2.44 12.84 9.94
C MET A 90 2.15 13.48 11.31
N ASN A 91 2.37 14.79 11.41
CA ASN A 91 2.19 15.59 12.63
C ASN A 91 0.82 16.26 12.67
#